data_AF-A0A813B7T8-F1
#
_entry.id   AF-A0A813B7T8-F1
#
_cell.length_a   1.000
_cell.length_b   1.000
_cell.length_c   1.000
_cell.angle_alpha   90.00
_cell.angle_beta   90.00
_cell.angle_gamma   90.00
#
_symmetry.space_group_name_H-M   'P 1'
#
loop_
_entity.id
_entity.type
_entity.pdbx_description
1 polymer ?
#
loop_
_entity_poly.entity_id
_entity_poly.type
_entity_poly.pdbx_seq_one_letter_code
_entity_poly.pdbx_strand_id
1 'polypeptide(L)'
;MPCHTRQQGRQEATGEKPAGKQGGNGKGKAKPKSSAASKHNKEQEKKAKELLCMLERSQQIVDRVVGEADRFPSEWTWCKPLLQEFRCKQEEFQKTLNPAGAEDLTEFINEFRLSIITPAALKDLKKNHKDNYFQLLSVFIDRCNSICEQMNHTASKIDNMAKAMMTASAGSVAGTPKPKKKTRKATGLVKQ
;
A
#
# COMPACT_ATOMS: atom_id res chain seq x y z
N MET A 1 -11.36 -55.70 6.07
CA MET A 1 -12.59 -56.40 6.50
C MET A 1 -12.20 -57.85 6.82
N PRO A 2 -12.57 -58.49 7.95
CA PRO A 2 -13.78 -58.34 8.80
C PRO A 2 -13.47 -57.91 10.27
N CYS A 3 -14.33 -57.19 11.03
CA CYS A 3 -15.68 -57.44 11.60
C CYS A 3 -15.68 -58.48 12.76
N HIS A 4 -15.53 -58.04 14.02
CA HIS A 4 -16.56 -57.77 15.07
C HIS A 4 -17.14 -59.00 15.82
N THR A 5 -17.02 -58.98 17.17
CA THR A 5 -18.12 -59.07 18.18
C THR A 5 -17.83 -60.00 19.37
N ARG A 6 -17.87 -59.46 20.62
CA ARG A 6 -18.49 -60.08 21.83
C ARG A 6 -18.56 -59.01 22.95
N GLN A 7 -19.73 -58.41 23.27
CA GLN A 7 -20.67 -58.74 24.39
C GLN A 7 -19.98 -58.92 25.76
N GLN A 8 -20.45 -58.42 26.92
CA GLN A 8 -21.60 -57.63 27.37
C GLN A 8 -21.37 -57.40 28.90
N GLY A 9 -21.88 -56.33 29.50
CA GLY A 9 -21.85 -56.17 30.97
C GLY A 9 -22.45 -54.85 31.46
N ARG A 10 -23.74 -54.89 31.79
CA ARG A 10 -24.65 -53.82 32.21
C ARG A 10 -24.62 -53.65 33.73
N GLN A 11 -24.55 -52.42 34.25
CA GLN A 11 -25.16 -52.01 35.52
C GLN A 11 -25.64 -50.54 35.43
N GLU A 12 -26.86 -50.32 35.92
CA GLU A 12 -27.69 -49.12 35.82
C GLU A 12 -27.65 -48.26 37.11
N ALA A 13 -27.90 -46.97 36.89
CA ALA A 13 -28.69 -46.01 37.68
C ALA A 13 -28.30 -45.63 39.13
N THR A 14 -27.98 -44.33 39.27
CA THR A 14 -28.52 -43.32 40.22
C THR A 14 -27.58 -42.10 40.05
N GLY A 15 -27.98 -40.86 39.84
CA GLY A 15 -29.09 -40.09 40.38
C GLY A 15 -28.47 -38.75 40.80
N GLU A 16 -29.08 -37.65 40.33
CA GLU A 16 -28.94 -36.28 40.86
C GLU A 16 -27.69 -35.42 40.60
N LYS A 17 -27.98 -34.35 39.86
CA LYS A 17 -27.31 -33.04 39.86
C LYS A 17 -27.57 -32.36 41.21
N PRO A 18 -26.61 -31.59 41.75
CA PRO A 18 -26.98 -30.34 42.39
C PRO A 18 -26.29 -29.14 41.75
N ALA A 19 -27.07 -28.07 41.62
CA ALA A 19 -26.61 -26.75 41.28
C ALA A 19 -25.75 -26.18 42.43
N GLY A 20 -24.59 -25.63 42.10
CA GLY A 20 -23.75 -24.86 43.01
C GLY A 20 -23.16 -23.65 42.28
N LYS A 21 -23.89 -22.51 42.33
CA LYS A 21 -23.33 -21.18 42.11
C LYS A 21 -22.55 -20.80 43.37
N GLN A 22 -21.24 -20.58 43.28
CA GLN A 22 -20.57 -19.45 43.96
C GLN A 22 -19.07 -19.38 43.62
N GLY A 23 -18.63 -18.18 43.23
CA GLY A 23 -17.40 -17.61 43.78
C GLY A 23 -16.06 -18.08 43.22
N GLY A 24 -15.89 -18.09 41.89
CA GLY A 24 -14.56 -18.16 41.29
C GLY A 24 -14.13 -16.81 40.76
N ASN A 25 -13.51 -15.97 41.60
CA ASN A 25 -12.88 -14.72 41.22
C ASN A 25 -11.65 -15.04 40.34
N GLY A 26 -11.91 -15.37 39.08
CA GLY A 26 -10.91 -15.71 38.08
C GLY A 26 -10.12 -14.45 37.74
N LYS A 27 -8.97 -14.29 38.41
CA LYS A 27 -7.86 -13.40 38.04
C LYS A 27 -7.92 -13.09 36.54
N GLY A 28 -8.41 -11.90 36.21
CA GLY A 28 -8.28 -11.35 34.87
C GLY A 28 -6.80 -11.43 34.53
N LYS A 29 -6.46 -12.22 33.51
CA LYS A 29 -5.11 -12.23 32.94
C LYS A 29 -4.81 -10.79 32.54
N ALA A 30 -4.03 -10.09 33.36
CA ALA A 30 -3.52 -8.79 33.01
C ALA A 30 -2.79 -8.95 31.68
N LYS A 31 -3.32 -8.30 30.63
CA LYS A 31 -2.66 -8.21 29.33
C LYS A 31 -1.23 -7.74 29.60
N PRO A 32 -0.19 -8.44 29.08
CA PRO A 32 1.18 -8.00 29.30
C PRO A 32 1.32 -6.54 28.86
N LYS A 33 1.81 -5.67 29.75
CA LYS A 33 2.18 -4.30 29.39
C LYS A 33 3.25 -4.41 28.30
N SER A 34 2.87 -4.10 27.06
CA SER A 34 3.78 -4.07 25.92
C SER A 34 5.01 -3.23 26.29
N SER A 35 6.19 -3.85 26.24
CA SER A 35 7.46 -3.17 26.53
C SER A 35 7.72 -2.08 25.48
N ALA A 36 8.50 -1.06 25.85
CA ALA A 36 8.86 0.02 24.92
C ALA A 36 9.55 -0.51 23.64
N ALA A 37 10.42 -1.51 23.77
CA ALA A 37 11.05 -2.21 22.65
C ALA A 37 10.01 -2.90 21.73
N SER A 38 8.98 -3.51 22.30
CA SER A 38 7.90 -4.14 21.52
C SER A 38 7.08 -3.11 20.73
N LYS A 39 6.92 -1.88 21.23
CA LYS A 39 6.24 -0.80 20.49
C LYS A 39 7.11 -0.27 19.36
N HIS A 40 8.39 0.01 19.64
CA HIS A 40 9.34 0.52 18.65
C HIS A 40 9.50 -0.44 17.45
N ASN A 41 9.66 -1.74 17.72
CA ASN A 41 9.78 -2.76 16.68
C ASN A 41 8.53 -2.85 15.80
N LYS A 42 7.34 -2.67 16.41
CA LYS A 42 6.08 -2.65 15.68
C LYS A 42 5.97 -1.41 14.77
N GLU A 43 6.47 -0.27 15.24
CA GLU A 43 6.51 0.97 14.46
C GLU A 43 7.50 0.90 13.30
N GLN A 44 8.69 0.31 13.50
CA GLN A 44 9.65 0.06 12.42
C GLN A 44 9.04 -0.81 11.32
N GLU A 45 8.46 -1.96 11.67
CA GLU A 45 7.82 -2.82 10.67
C GLU A 45 6.67 -2.13 9.95
N LYS A 46 5.85 -1.35 10.68
CA LYS A 46 4.78 -0.57 10.09
C LYS A 46 5.33 0.45 9.07
N LYS A 47 6.35 1.21 9.46
CA LYS A 47 6.96 2.23 8.58
C LYS A 47 7.61 1.61 7.35
N ALA A 48 8.32 0.49 7.51
CA ALA A 48 8.90 -0.22 6.37
C ALA A 48 7.82 -0.73 5.39
N LYS A 49 6.70 -1.28 5.91
CA LYS A 49 5.53 -1.67 5.09
C LYS A 49 4.91 -0.48 4.38
N GLU A 50 4.79 0.66 5.05
CA GLU A 50 4.27 1.90 4.46
C GLU A 50 5.15 2.39 3.30
N LEU A 51 6.48 2.38 3.47
CA LEU A 51 7.42 2.72 2.40
C LEU A 51 7.29 1.78 1.20
N LEU A 52 7.22 0.46 1.42
CA LEU A 52 7.01 -0.49 0.32
C LEU A 52 5.66 -0.30 -0.39
N CYS A 53 4.58 -0.10 0.38
CA CYS A 53 3.26 0.19 -0.19
C CYS A 53 3.24 1.50 -0.98
N MET A 54 4.01 2.50 -0.55
CA MET A 54 4.18 3.76 -1.26
C MET A 54 4.90 3.56 -2.60
N LEU A 55 6.00 2.79 -2.61
CA LEU A 55 6.74 2.45 -3.82
C LEU A 55 5.87 1.69 -4.83
N GLU A 56 5.15 0.65 -4.38
CA GLU A 56 4.28 -0.15 -5.25
C GLU A 56 3.15 0.68 -5.86
N ARG A 57 2.49 1.54 -5.07
CA ARG A 57 1.47 2.45 -5.62
C ARG A 57 2.06 3.43 -6.62
N SER A 58 3.25 3.96 -6.35
CA SER A 58 3.94 4.87 -7.25
C SER A 58 4.25 4.19 -8.58
N GLN A 59 4.69 2.93 -8.53
CA GLN A 59 4.95 2.11 -9.72
C GLN A 59 3.68 1.88 -10.53
N GLN A 60 2.59 1.45 -9.89
CA GLN A 60 1.31 1.20 -10.56
C GLN A 60 0.75 2.43 -11.27
N ILE A 61 0.90 3.62 -10.68
CA ILE A 61 0.52 4.89 -11.31
C ILE A 61 1.32 5.11 -12.58
N VAL A 62 2.64 4.95 -12.50
CA VAL A 62 3.57 5.16 -13.61
C VAL A 62 3.30 4.16 -14.72
N ASP A 63 3.15 2.87 -14.40
CA ASP A 63 2.87 1.80 -15.38
C ASP A 63 1.57 2.07 -16.14
N ARG A 64 0.53 2.52 -15.43
CA ARG A 64 -0.74 2.90 -16.07
C ARG A 64 -0.55 4.07 -17.03
N VAL A 65 0.20 5.10 -16.63
CA VAL A 65 0.45 6.27 -17.50
C VAL A 65 1.34 5.92 -18.69
N VAL A 66 2.33 5.05 -18.51
CA VAL A 66 3.12 4.51 -19.63
C VAL A 66 2.20 3.80 -20.63
N GLY A 67 1.30 2.93 -20.14
CA GLY A 67 0.34 2.24 -21.00
C GLY A 67 -0.59 3.19 -21.77
N GLU A 68 -0.99 4.31 -21.18
CA GLU A 68 -1.78 5.34 -21.89
C GLU A 68 -0.93 6.16 -22.86
N ALA A 69 0.30 6.50 -22.49
CA ALA A 69 1.23 7.23 -23.34
C ALA A 69 1.63 6.44 -24.59
N ASP A 70 1.75 5.12 -24.47
CA ASP A 70 2.02 4.23 -25.61
C ASP A 70 0.81 4.13 -26.55
N ARG A 71 -0.42 4.24 -26.03
CA ARG A 71 -1.66 4.25 -26.82
C ARG A 71 -1.88 5.57 -27.54
N PHE A 72 -1.57 6.70 -26.89
CA PHE A 72 -1.84 8.05 -27.40
C PHE A 72 -0.60 8.95 -27.34
N PRO A 73 0.49 8.62 -28.06
CA PRO A 73 1.81 9.23 -27.86
C PRO A 73 1.88 10.74 -28.09
N SER A 74 1.03 11.30 -28.98
CA SER A 74 0.96 12.75 -29.24
C SER A 74 0.35 13.52 -28.07
N GLU A 75 -0.67 12.96 -27.42
CA GLU A 75 -1.41 13.62 -26.35
C GLU A 75 -0.66 13.55 -25.00
N TRP A 76 0.23 12.56 -24.85
CA TRP A 76 0.98 12.30 -23.62
C TRP A 76 2.44 12.74 -23.67
N THR A 77 2.84 13.58 -24.64
CA THR A 77 4.23 14.06 -24.78
C THR A 77 4.79 14.74 -23.52
N TRP A 78 3.92 15.36 -22.72
CA TRP A 78 4.27 16.02 -21.45
C TRP A 78 4.81 15.07 -20.38
N CYS A 79 4.46 13.78 -20.41
CA CYS A 79 4.81 12.85 -19.33
C CYS A 79 6.25 12.34 -19.45
N LYS A 80 6.87 12.41 -20.63
CA LYS A 80 8.25 11.94 -20.90
C LYS A 80 9.29 12.43 -19.88
N PRO A 81 9.44 13.73 -19.59
CA PRO A 81 10.40 14.20 -18.60
C PRO A 81 10.12 13.68 -17.19
N LEU A 82 8.85 13.55 -16.80
CA LEU A 82 8.46 13.04 -15.47
C LEU A 82 8.70 11.53 -15.33
N LEU A 83 8.45 10.77 -16.40
CA LEU A 83 8.78 9.34 -16.46
C LEU A 83 10.29 9.11 -16.37
N GLN A 84 11.08 9.99 -16.99
CA GLN A 84 12.54 9.94 -16.87
C GLN A 84 13.00 10.29 -15.46
N GLU A 85 12.44 11.34 -14.85
CA GLU A 85 12.72 11.68 -13.45
C GLU A 85 12.42 10.51 -12.51
N PHE A 86 11.27 9.84 -12.71
CA PHE A 86 10.89 8.67 -11.92
C PHE A 86 11.88 7.52 -12.10
N ARG A 87 12.32 7.23 -13.33
CA ARG A 87 13.36 6.21 -13.60
C ARG A 87 14.68 6.52 -12.92
N CYS A 88 15.16 7.76 -12.98
CA CYS A 88 16.37 8.16 -12.25
C CYS A 88 16.23 7.89 -10.74
N LYS A 89 15.06 8.17 -10.15
CA LYS A 89 14.79 7.88 -8.74
C LYS A 89 14.73 6.38 -8.43
N GLN A 90 14.25 5.55 -9.34
CA GLN A 90 14.33 4.10 -9.19
C GLN A 90 15.78 3.61 -9.15
N GLU A 91 16.64 4.13 -10.02
CA GLU A 91 18.07 3.81 -10.02
C GLU A 91 18.75 4.29 -8.73
N GLU A 92 18.43 5.49 -8.26
CA GLU A 92 18.91 6.01 -6.97
C GLU A 92 18.43 5.14 -5.79
N PHE A 93 17.18 4.68 -5.82
CA PHE A 93 16.66 3.76 -4.81
C PHE A 93 17.46 2.45 -4.77
N GLN A 94 17.80 1.86 -5.92
CA GLN A 94 18.63 0.65 -5.98
C GLN A 94 20.04 0.91 -5.41
N LYS A 95 20.66 2.04 -5.74
CA LYS A 95 21.95 2.45 -5.18
C LYS A 95 21.89 2.67 -3.66
N THR A 96 20.74 3.11 -3.16
CA THR A 96 20.50 3.36 -1.73
C THR A 96 20.34 2.05 -0.95
N LEU A 97 19.81 1.01 -1.59
CA LEU A 97 19.75 -0.34 -1.03
C LEU A 97 21.13 -1.01 -0.96
N ASN A 98 21.99 -0.75 -1.94
CA ASN A 98 23.33 -1.32 -2.04
C ASN A 98 24.42 -0.24 -2.24
N PRO A 99 24.71 0.59 -1.22
CA PRO A 99 25.76 1.58 -1.31
C PRO A 99 27.13 0.93 -1.09
N ALA A 100 28.13 1.41 -1.83
CA ALA A 100 29.50 0.91 -1.72
C ALA A 100 30.04 1.04 -0.29
N GLY A 101 30.53 -0.07 0.28
CA GLY A 101 31.11 -0.09 1.62
C GLY A 101 30.12 -0.18 2.78
N ALA A 102 28.82 -0.42 2.51
CA ALA A 102 27.84 -0.71 3.54
C ALA A 102 27.11 -2.03 3.28
N GLU A 103 26.29 -2.45 4.26
CA GLU A 103 25.42 -3.62 4.15
C GLU A 103 24.47 -3.52 2.95
N ASP A 104 24.45 -4.54 2.09
CA ASP A 104 23.52 -4.69 0.98
C ASP A 104 22.16 -5.18 1.48
N LEU A 105 21.13 -4.36 1.28
CA LEU A 105 19.77 -4.65 1.71
C LEU A 105 18.90 -5.27 0.62
N THR A 106 19.43 -5.45 -0.60
CA THR A 106 18.63 -5.78 -1.79
C THR A 106 17.88 -7.10 -1.61
N GLU A 107 18.57 -8.17 -1.19
CA GLU A 107 17.96 -9.48 -0.99
C GLU A 107 16.93 -9.44 0.15
N PHE A 108 17.29 -8.88 1.30
CA PHE A 108 16.38 -8.73 2.44
C PHE A 108 15.10 -7.99 2.08
N ILE A 109 15.19 -6.89 1.34
CA ILE A 109 14.03 -6.10 0.95
C ILE A 109 13.18 -6.81 -0.10
N ASN A 110 13.79 -7.56 -1.01
CA ASN A 110 13.04 -8.41 -1.94
C ASN A 110 12.29 -9.53 -1.21
N GLU A 111 12.92 -10.21 -0.25
CA GLU A 111 12.25 -11.19 0.59
C GLU A 111 11.14 -10.56 1.43
N PHE A 112 11.38 -9.38 2.00
CA PHE A 112 10.40 -8.65 2.79
C PHE A 112 9.17 -8.28 1.97
N ARG A 113 9.35 -7.76 0.74
CA ARG A 113 8.26 -7.47 -0.20
C ARG A 113 7.35 -8.67 -0.46
N LEU A 114 7.94 -9.86 -0.65
CA LEU A 114 7.18 -11.09 -0.85
C LEU A 114 6.51 -11.56 0.45
N SER A 115 7.21 -11.41 1.58
CA SER A 115 6.78 -11.95 2.86
C SER A 115 5.66 -11.14 3.51
N ILE A 116 5.55 -9.83 3.25
CA ILE A 116 4.49 -8.99 3.84
C ILE A 116 3.08 -9.35 3.37
N ILE A 117 2.96 -10.10 2.28
CA ILE A 117 1.68 -10.53 1.70
C ILE A 117 0.94 -11.48 2.65
N THR A 118 1.67 -12.36 3.35
CA THR A 118 1.06 -13.34 4.26
C THR A 118 1.70 -13.32 5.65
N PRO A 119 0.91 -13.45 6.73
CA PRO A 119 1.46 -13.52 8.09
C PRO A 119 2.42 -14.68 8.31
N ALA A 120 2.22 -15.80 7.60
CA ALA A 120 3.08 -16.98 7.70
C ALA A 120 4.48 -16.71 7.13
N ALA A 121 4.57 -16.21 5.89
CA ALA A 121 5.86 -15.87 5.27
C ALA A 121 6.60 -14.80 6.08
N LEU A 122 5.89 -13.78 6.58
CA LEU A 122 6.49 -12.76 7.44
C LEU A 122 7.04 -13.34 8.76
N LYS A 123 6.36 -14.33 9.34
CA LYS A 123 6.85 -15.03 10.53
C LYS A 123 8.12 -15.82 10.22
N ASP A 124 8.20 -16.46 9.06
CA ASP A 124 9.37 -17.23 8.67
C ASP A 124 10.56 -16.33 8.33
N LEU A 125 10.33 -15.21 7.65
CA LEU A 125 11.35 -14.18 7.44
C LEU A 125 11.96 -13.69 8.76
N LYS A 126 11.12 -13.40 9.77
CA LYS A 126 11.59 -13.00 11.11
C LYS A 126 12.45 -14.07 11.77
N LYS A 127 12.14 -15.36 11.56
CA LYS A 127 12.95 -16.46 12.12
C LYS A 127 14.27 -16.62 11.38
N ASN A 128 14.29 -16.40 10.07
CA ASN A 128 15.51 -16.51 9.25
C ASN A 128 16.52 -15.43 9.63
N HIS A 129 16.05 -14.19 9.81
CA HIS A 129 16.89 -13.03 10.12
C HIS A 129 17.08 -12.77 11.62
N LYS A 130 16.32 -13.45 12.50
CA LYS A 130 16.43 -13.41 13.97
C LYS A 130 16.59 -11.97 14.51
N ASP A 131 17.67 -11.70 15.23
CA ASP A 131 17.96 -10.43 15.88
C ASP A 131 18.28 -9.31 14.87
N ASN A 132 18.73 -9.67 13.66
CA ASN A 132 19.05 -8.71 12.61
C ASN A 132 17.80 -8.16 11.91
N TYR A 133 16.65 -8.83 12.01
CA TYR A 133 15.44 -8.42 11.29
C TYR A 133 15.05 -6.95 11.52
N PHE A 134 15.01 -6.51 12.78
CA PHE A 134 14.64 -5.12 13.10
C PHE A 134 15.77 -4.13 12.80
N GLN A 135 17.03 -4.57 12.91
CA GLN A 135 18.18 -3.76 12.49
C GLN A 135 18.12 -3.48 10.99
N LEU A 136 17.93 -4.51 10.16
CA LEU A 136 17.80 -4.40 8.71
C LEU A 136 16.62 -3.50 8.31
N LEU A 137 15.47 -3.62 8.99
CA LEU A 137 14.34 -2.70 8.78
C LEU A 137 14.69 -1.26 9.14
N SER A 138 15.41 -1.03 10.23
CA SER A 138 15.84 0.33 10.62
C SER A 138 16.75 0.93 9.55
N VAL A 139 17.77 0.18 9.10
CA VAL A 139 18.70 0.65 8.07
C VAL A 139 17.96 0.94 6.76
N PHE A 140 17.00 0.08 6.38
CA PHE A 140 16.14 0.34 5.22
C PHE A 140 15.36 1.64 5.36
N ILE A 141 14.69 1.85 6.50
CA ILE A 141 13.92 3.07 6.75
C ILE A 141 14.82 4.30 6.67
N ASP A 142 15.96 4.28 7.36
CA ASP A 142 16.84 5.43 7.47
C ASP A 142 17.45 5.81 6.11
N ARG A 143 17.83 4.81 5.30
CA ARG A 143 18.39 5.05 3.97
C ARG A 143 17.33 5.42 2.95
N CYS A 144 16.20 4.71 2.92
CA CYS A 144 15.27 4.76 1.80
C CYS A 144 14.08 5.72 1.97
N ASN A 145 13.79 6.20 3.19
CA ASN A 145 12.60 7.02 3.44
C ASN A 145 12.52 8.23 2.49
N SER A 146 13.61 8.99 2.36
CA SER A 146 13.63 10.20 1.52
C SER A 146 13.38 9.88 0.04
N ILE A 147 14.06 8.88 -0.51
CA ILE A 147 13.91 8.54 -1.93
C ILE A 147 12.52 7.96 -2.23
N CYS A 148 11.93 7.18 -1.32
CA CYS A 148 10.55 6.70 -1.43
C CYS A 148 9.55 7.87 -1.49
N GLU A 149 9.70 8.87 -0.62
CA GLU A 149 8.85 10.07 -0.63
C GLU A 149 8.98 10.86 -1.93
N GLN A 150 10.20 11.00 -2.44
CA GLN A 150 10.45 11.67 -3.72
C GLN A 150 9.84 10.93 -4.90
N MET A 151 9.97 9.60 -4.96
CA MET A 151 9.33 8.76 -5.98
C MET A 151 7.81 8.93 -5.96
N ASN A 152 7.23 8.90 -4.76
CA ASN A 152 5.80 9.09 -4.57
C ASN A 152 5.32 10.48 -4.98
N HIS A 153 6.11 11.51 -4.73
CA HIS A 153 5.82 12.87 -5.18
C HIS A 153 5.81 12.96 -6.70
N THR A 154 6.83 12.41 -7.37
CA THR A 154 6.91 12.37 -8.83
C THR A 154 5.73 11.58 -9.42
N ALA A 155 5.40 10.41 -8.88
CA ALA A 155 4.24 9.63 -9.30
C ALA A 155 2.92 10.37 -9.07
N SER A 156 2.76 11.06 -7.94
CA SER A 156 1.57 11.86 -7.65
C SER A 156 1.40 13.03 -8.62
N LYS A 157 2.49 13.70 -9.01
CA LYS A 157 2.46 14.73 -10.07
C LYS A 157 1.98 14.14 -11.39
N ILE A 158 2.53 12.99 -11.78
CA ILE A 158 2.14 12.27 -13.00
C ILE A 158 0.63 11.94 -12.97
N ASP A 159 0.14 11.38 -11.85
CA ASP A 159 -1.27 11.02 -11.67
C ASP A 159 -2.21 12.23 -11.76
N ASN A 160 -1.84 13.34 -11.10
CA ASN A 160 -2.65 14.56 -11.09
C ASN A 160 -2.76 15.17 -12.50
N MET A 161 -1.65 15.21 -13.25
CA MET A 161 -1.66 15.71 -14.62
C MET A 161 -2.44 14.78 -15.56
N ALA A 162 -2.28 13.47 -15.41
CA ALA A 162 -3.04 12.47 -16.17
C ALA A 162 -4.56 12.63 -15.95
N LYS A 163 -4.98 12.77 -14.69
CA LYS A 163 -6.39 13.01 -14.34
C LYS A 163 -6.92 14.33 -14.89
N ALA A 164 -6.13 15.40 -14.83
CA ALA A 164 -6.50 16.71 -15.38
C ALA A 164 -6.71 16.67 -16.89
N MET A 165 -5.84 15.94 -17.61
CA MET A 165 -5.95 15.73 -19.04
C MET A 165 -7.22 14.94 -19.42
N MET A 166 -7.50 13.85 -18.70
CA MET A 166 -8.72 13.05 -18.92
C MET A 166 -10.00 13.86 -18.64
N THR A 167 -10.01 14.72 -17.62
CA THR A 167 -11.15 15.61 -17.34
C THR A 167 -11.29 16.73 -18.36
N ALA A 168 -10.18 17.30 -18.88
CA ALA A 168 -10.22 18.29 -19.95
C ALA A 168 -10.77 17.69 -21.26
N SER A 169 -10.38 16.46 -21.59
CA SER A 169 -10.90 15.73 -22.76
C SER A 169 -12.41 15.46 -22.63
N ALA A 170 -12.89 15.06 -21.45
CA ALA A 170 -14.31 14.86 -21.17
C ALA A 170 -15.13 16.17 -21.09
N GLY A 171 -14.52 17.29 -20.70
CA GLY A 171 -15.17 18.60 -20.65
C GLY A 171 -15.30 19.29 -22.01
N SER A 172 -14.43 18.94 -22.98
CA SER A 172 -14.40 19.59 -24.29
C SER A 172 -15.53 19.16 -25.24
N VAL A 173 -16.30 18.12 -24.91
CA VAL A 173 -17.52 17.73 -25.64
C VAL A 173 -18.76 18.52 -25.20
N ALA A 174 -18.67 19.32 -24.14
CA ALA A 174 -19.78 20.11 -23.59
C ALA A 174 -19.55 21.63 -23.75
N GLY A 175 -19.32 22.11 -24.97
CA GLY A 175 -19.36 23.57 -25.19
C GLY A 175 -18.72 24.08 -26.47
N THR A 176 -19.38 23.93 -27.60
CA THR A 176 -19.33 25.01 -28.59
C THR A 176 -20.23 26.15 -28.08
N PRO A 177 -19.71 27.34 -27.73
CA PRO A 177 -20.58 28.48 -27.48
C PRO A 177 -21.22 28.86 -28.81
N LYS A 178 -22.55 28.73 -28.93
CA LYS A 178 -23.30 29.32 -30.04
C LYS A 178 -22.93 30.80 -30.15
N PRO A 179 -22.58 31.32 -31.34
CA PRO A 179 -22.28 32.74 -31.50
C PRO A 179 -23.53 33.55 -31.15
N LYS A 180 -23.45 34.38 -30.09
CA LYS A 180 -24.51 35.33 -29.76
C LYS A 180 -24.67 36.31 -30.92
N LYS A 181 -25.74 36.13 -31.69
CA LYS A 181 -26.22 37.07 -32.71
C LYS A 181 -26.41 38.44 -32.04
N LYS A 182 -25.56 39.42 -32.37
CA LYS A 182 -25.74 40.82 -31.94
C LYS A 182 -27.02 41.35 -32.57
N THR A 183 -28.10 41.42 -31.80
CA THR A 183 -29.30 42.16 -32.18
C THR A 183 -28.97 43.64 -32.15
N ARG A 184 -28.82 44.26 -33.32
CA ARG A 184 -28.71 45.71 -33.52
C ARG A 184 -30.01 46.33 -32.98
N LYS A 185 -29.95 47.13 -31.91
CA LYS A 185 -31.08 47.98 -31.51
C LYS A 185 -31.28 49.02 -32.60
N ALA A 186 -32.43 48.97 -33.25
CA ALA A 186 -32.89 50.02 -34.14
C ALA A 186 -33.21 51.26 -33.29
N THR A 187 -32.45 52.33 -33.48
CA THR A 187 -32.80 53.65 -32.96
C THR A 187 -33.89 54.21 -33.86
N GLY A 188 -35.04 54.51 -33.25
CA GLY A 188 -36.22 55.03 -33.93
C GLY A 188 -35.94 56.36 -34.61
N LEU A 189 -36.45 56.44 -35.84
CA LEU A 189 -36.68 57.63 -36.63
C LEU A 189 -37.76 58.49 -35.97
N VAL A 190 -37.51 59.78 -35.72
CA VAL A 190 -38.56 60.80 -35.81
C VAL A 190 -37.99 61.99 -36.59
N LYS A 191 -38.64 62.23 -37.73
CA LYS A 191 -38.44 63.35 -38.65
C LYS A 191 -39.31 64.54 -38.21
N GLN A 192 -38.84 65.71 -38.63
CA GLN A 192 -39.47 67.04 -38.75
C GLN A 192 -39.50 67.91 -37.49
#